data_AF-A0A3Q2E5J1-F1
#
_entry.id   AF-A0A3Q2E5J1-F1
#
_cell.length_a   1.000
_cell.length_b   1.000
_cell.length_c   1.000
_cell.angle_alpha   90.00
_cell.angle_beta   90.00
_cell.angle_gamma   90.00
#
_symmetry.space_group_name_H-M   'P 1'
#
loop_
_entity.id
_entity.type
_entity.pdbx_description
1 polymer ?
#
loop_
_entity_poly.entity_id
_entity_poly.type
_entity_poly.pdbx_seq_one_letter_code
_entity_poly.pdbx_strand_id
1 'polypeptide(L)'
;MTVPVYIAEVSPPQLRGQLVTMNSLFITGGQFIASVVDGAFSYLSHDGWRYMLGLSVLPAVLQFFGFIFLPESPRWLLQKGRHQEARQVLGRIRGEQNIEEEYNAIRDGIEEEEKESGSGGVVILRILSYGPTRRALIVGCGLQMFQQISGINTVMYYSATILQMAGVREDKQAIWLAAATSATNFAFTLVGVWLVERVSRRKLTLGSLLGTGLSLTVLAVGFLLSAQNSPPVTLHPVDSGNSTCRLYGSCDPCMLDPGCGFCYLDNGNGAFNSSCVPVNPASTDNAAWGRCFNKTEESGGLFWAYNYCPTPYSWIVLLGLILYLASFAPGMGTMPWTVNSEIYPLWARSTGNACSAGVNWIFNVLVSLTFLHVAEYLTYYGAFFLYAGLTVLGLLFIFSCLPETKGLQLEDIENLFTRQLCSCGDLPTNTSRHVQYIRVKGNNYLQSDDEASDVE
;
A
#
# COMPACT_ATOMS: atom_id res chain seq x y z
N MET A 1 0.39 10.18 10.71
CA MET A 1 1.57 9.29 10.89
C MET A 1 1.99 9.21 12.35
N THR A 2 1.06 9.14 13.31
CA THR A 2 1.38 9.06 14.75
C THR A 2 1.54 7.62 15.24
N VAL A 3 0.70 6.71 14.73
CA VAL A 3 0.69 5.29 15.16
C VAL A 3 2.03 4.58 14.91
N PRO A 4 2.63 4.58 13.70
CA PRO A 4 3.90 3.88 13.48
C PRO A 4 5.06 4.47 14.30
N VAL A 5 5.07 5.79 14.51
CA VAL A 5 6.10 6.49 15.29
C VAL A 5 5.98 6.11 16.77
N TYR A 6 4.77 6.17 17.32
CA TYR A 6 4.50 5.74 18.69
C TYR A 6 4.91 4.29 18.91
N ILE A 7 4.52 3.39 18.01
CA ILE A 7 4.91 1.97 18.07
C ILE A 7 6.43 1.85 18.02
N ALA A 8 7.12 2.55 17.11
CA ALA A 8 8.58 2.46 16.98
C ALA A 8 9.34 2.94 18.23
N GLU A 9 8.84 3.97 18.91
CA GLU A 9 9.44 4.52 20.14
C GLU A 9 9.18 3.68 21.38
N VAL A 10 8.03 3.02 21.45
CA VAL A 10 7.64 2.17 22.59
C VAL A 10 8.16 0.74 22.42
N SER A 11 8.37 0.27 21.19
CA SER A 11 8.78 -1.11 20.91
C SER A 11 10.25 -1.38 21.23
N PRO A 12 10.60 -2.57 21.72
CA PRO A 12 11.99 -2.96 21.94
C PRO A 12 12.70 -3.10 20.60
N PRO A 13 14.01 -2.79 20.51
CA PRO A 13 14.75 -2.80 19.24
C PRO A 13 14.62 -4.12 18.46
N GLN A 14 14.55 -5.26 19.16
CA GLN A 14 14.49 -6.59 18.55
C GLN A 14 13.13 -6.94 17.92
N LEU A 15 12.03 -6.33 18.40
CA LEU A 15 10.66 -6.58 17.89
C LEU A 15 10.07 -5.38 17.16
N ARG A 16 10.83 -4.29 17.01
CA ARG A 16 10.35 -3.03 16.43
C ARG A 16 9.79 -3.23 15.03
N GLY A 17 10.50 -3.96 14.17
CA GLY A 17 10.04 -4.24 12.80
C GLY A 17 8.71 -4.98 12.78
N GLN A 18 8.58 -6.04 13.59
CA GLN A 18 7.36 -6.82 13.73
C GLN A 18 6.17 -5.99 14.27
N LEU A 19 6.38 -5.18 15.31
CA LEU A 19 5.31 -4.39 15.91
C LEU A 19 4.87 -3.25 14.99
N VAL A 20 5.79 -2.60 14.28
CA VAL A 20 5.48 -1.58 13.27
C VAL A 20 4.72 -2.19 12.09
N THR A 21 5.11 -3.39 11.64
CA THR A 21 4.39 -4.10 10.56
C THR A 21 3.00 -4.57 11.01
N MET A 22 2.77 -4.80 12.30
CA MET A 22 1.44 -5.11 12.85
C MET A 22 0.42 -3.99 12.59
N ASN A 23 0.84 -2.73 12.49
CA ASN A 23 -0.04 -1.63 12.05
C ASN A 23 -0.61 -1.90 10.65
N SER A 24 0.20 -2.42 9.73
CA SER A 24 -0.26 -2.77 8.37
C SER A 24 -1.28 -3.91 8.40
N LEU A 25 -1.10 -4.87 9.31
CA LEU A 25 -2.04 -5.96 9.52
C LEU A 25 -3.41 -5.45 10.02
N PHE A 26 -3.45 -4.49 10.94
CA PHE A 26 -4.71 -3.90 11.39
C PHE A 26 -5.39 -3.08 10.29
N ILE A 27 -4.63 -2.43 9.41
CA ILE A 27 -5.19 -1.72 8.24
C ILE A 27 -5.88 -2.71 7.31
N THR A 28 -5.21 -3.79 6.91
CA THR A 28 -5.80 -4.78 5.99
C THR A 28 -6.91 -5.61 6.64
N GLY A 29 -6.81 -5.87 7.95
CA GLY A 29 -7.89 -6.48 8.74
C GLY A 29 -9.13 -5.59 8.81
N GLY A 30 -8.95 -4.29 9.02
CA GLY A 30 -10.03 -3.30 8.98
C GLY A 30 -10.72 -3.25 7.62
N GLN A 31 -9.95 -3.27 6.51
CA GLN A 31 -10.49 -3.34 5.15
C GLN A 31 -11.31 -4.62 4.92
N PHE A 32 -10.82 -5.77 5.39
CA PHE A 32 -11.55 -7.03 5.29
C PHE A 32 -12.86 -7.00 6.07
N ILE A 33 -12.83 -6.56 7.34
CA ILE A 33 -14.04 -6.44 8.16
C ILE A 33 -15.04 -5.48 7.50
N ALA A 34 -14.59 -4.33 6.99
CA ALA A 34 -15.44 -3.39 6.28
C ALA A 34 -16.10 -4.04 5.05
N SER A 35 -15.33 -4.79 4.24
CA SER A 35 -15.85 -5.47 3.06
C SER A 35 -16.91 -6.54 3.40
N VAL A 36 -16.74 -7.23 4.53
CA VAL A 36 -17.74 -8.21 5.03
C VAL A 36 -19.01 -7.51 5.51
N VAL A 37 -18.87 -6.38 6.19
CA VAL A 37 -20.01 -5.53 6.59
C VAL A 37 -20.75 -5.03 5.35
N ASP A 38 -20.04 -4.56 4.33
CA ASP A 38 -20.63 -4.13 3.05
C ASP A 38 -21.38 -5.27 2.37
N GLY A 39 -20.78 -6.47 2.31
CA GLY A 39 -21.44 -7.67 1.79
C GLY A 39 -22.72 -8.04 2.56
N ALA A 40 -22.68 -7.97 3.90
CA ALA A 40 -23.82 -8.30 4.76
C ALA A 40 -24.99 -7.30 4.63
N PHE A 41 -24.68 -6.00 4.57
CA PHE A 41 -25.71 -4.96 4.47
C PHE A 41 -26.11 -4.63 3.02
N SER A 42 -25.43 -5.19 2.00
CA SER A 42 -25.78 -5.02 0.59
C SER A 42 -27.18 -5.54 0.23
N TYR A 43 -27.75 -6.43 1.06
CA TYR A 43 -29.10 -6.96 0.88
C TYR A 43 -30.21 -5.99 1.32
N LEU A 44 -29.89 -4.93 2.07
CA LEU A 44 -30.86 -3.93 2.51
C LEU A 44 -30.95 -2.78 1.49
N SER A 45 -32.10 -2.67 0.82
CA SER A 45 -32.31 -1.73 -0.29
C SER A 45 -32.40 -0.24 0.09
N HIS A 46 -32.89 0.11 1.28
CA HIS A 46 -33.13 1.52 1.66
C HIS A 46 -32.10 2.13 2.63
N ASP A 47 -31.64 1.37 3.64
CA ASP A 47 -30.78 1.90 4.71
C ASP A 47 -29.44 1.18 4.88
N GLY A 48 -29.12 0.19 4.02
CA GLY A 48 -27.90 -0.61 4.14
C GLY A 48 -26.62 0.24 4.20
N TRP A 49 -26.51 1.26 3.33
CA TRP A 49 -25.35 2.16 3.25
C TRP A 49 -25.09 2.95 4.55
N ARG A 50 -26.14 3.26 5.33
CA ARG A 50 -25.99 3.96 6.62
C ARG A 50 -25.26 3.09 7.63
N TYR A 51 -25.56 1.80 7.65
CA TYR A 51 -24.92 0.83 8.54
C TYR A 51 -23.49 0.52 8.09
N MET A 52 -23.27 0.41 6.78
CA MET A 52 -21.92 0.24 6.18
C MET A 52 -20.96 1.32 6.67
N LEU A 53 -21.36 2.59 6.60
CA LEU A 53 -20.54 3.72 7.05
C LEU A 53 -20.58 3.88 8.57
N GLY A 54 -21.75 3.74 9.19
CA GLY A 54 -21.99 4.04 10.60
C GLY A 54 -21.26 3.10 11.57
N LEU A 55 -21.06 1.84 11.20
CA LEU A 55 -20.35 0.86 12.05
C LEU A 55 -18.86 1.21 12.26
N SER A 56 -18.28 2.06 11.41
CA SER A 56 -16.91 2.58 11.61
C SER A 56 -16.74 3.43 12.87
N VAL A 57 -17.84 3.92 13.47
CA VAL A 57 -17.82 4.65 14.74
C VAL A 57 -17.40 3.74 15.90
N LEU A 58 -17.72 2.44 15.85
CA LEU A 58 -17.38 1.50 16.93
C LEU A 58 -15.88 1.41 17.21
N PRO A 59 -15.00 1.13 16.23
CA PRO A 59 -13.55 1.12 16.47
C PRO A 59 -13.02 2.50 16.86
N ALA A 60 -13.59 3.60 16.35
CA ALA A 60 -13.16 4.96 16.73
C ALA A 60 -13.45 5.27 18.21
N VAL A 61 -14.63 4.88 18.72
CA VAL A 61 -15.00 5.04 20.14
C VAL A 61 -14.12 4.16 21.02
N LEU A 62 -13.90 2.90 20.64
CA LEU A 62 -12.98 2.00 21.35
C LEU A 62 -11.55 2.57 21.40
N GLN A 63 -11.06 3.12 20.29
CA GLN A 63 -9.75 3.76 20.23
C GLN A 63 -9.68 5.01 21.12
N PHE A 64 -10.73 5.83 21.15
CA PHE A 64 -10.80 7.02 22.00
C PHE A 64 -10.66 6.66 23.48
N PHE A 65 -11.42 5.67 23.95
CA PHE A 65 -11.27 5.19 25.32
C PHE A 65 -9.91 4.53 25.58
N GLY A 66 -9.36 3.82 24.59
CA GLY A 66 -8.02 3.24 24.67
C GLY A 66 -6.92 4.28 24.88
N PHE A 67 -7.02 5.45 24.24
CA PHE A 67 -6.03 6.53 24.41
C PHE A 67 -5.98 7.11 25.82
N ILE A 68 -7.06 7.04 26.60
CA ILE A 68 -7.07 7.52 27.99
C ILE A 68 -6.11 6.69 28.87
N PHE A 69 -5.88 5.43 28.52
CA PHE A 69 -5.02 4.51 29.27
C PHE A 69 -3.62 4.35 28.67
N LEU A 70 -3.38 4.92 27.49
CA LEU A 70 -2.13 4.76 26.76
C LEU A 70 -1.06 5.70 27.35
N PRO A 71 0.11 5.21 27.80
CA PRO A 71 1.17 6.09 28.28
C PRO A 71 1.82 6.86 27.11
N GLU A 72 2.31 8.06 27.39
CA GLU A 72 3.12 8.82 26.43
C GLU A 72 4.45 8.14 26.14
N SER A 73 5.07 8.44 24.99
CA SER A 73 6.33 7.80 24.62
C SER A 73 7.47 8.22 25.58
N PRO A 74 8.34 7.28 26.01
CA PRO A 74 9.46 7.61 26.90
C PRO A 74 10.39 8.68 26.32
N ARG A 75 10.59 8.64 25.00
CA ARG A 75 11.39 9.61 24.25
C ARG A 75 10.78 11.02 24.32
N TRP A 76 9.48 11.15 24.11
CA TRP A 76 8.78 12.44 24.21
C TRP A 76 8.81 12.99 25.64
N LEU A 77 8.62 12.13 26.65
CA LEU A 77 8.71 12.52 28.06
C LEU A 77 10.10 13.06 28.42
N LEU A 78 11.16 12.41 27.93
CA LEU A 78 12.54 12.89 28.06
C LEU A 78 12.77 14.23 27.37
N GLN A 79 12.27 14.41 26.15
CA GLN A 79 12.37 15.68 25.41
C GLN A 79 11.63 16.84 26.12
N LYS A 80 10.61 16.54 26.93
CA LYS A 80 9.91 17.52 27.76
C LYS A 80 10.52 17.70 29.15
N GLY A 81 11.66 17.07 29.45
CA GLY A 81 12.32 17.13 30.76
C GLY A 81 11.62 16.34 31.87
N ARG A 82 10.62 15.49 31.55
CA ARG A 82 9.86 14.67 32.52
C ARG A 82 10.58 13.35 32.81
N HIS A 83 11.78 13.43 33.38
CA HIS A 83 12.69 12.30 33.57
C HIS A 83 12.13 11.17 34.46
N GLN A 84 11.47 11.51 35.57
CA GLN A 84 10.92 10.50 36.49
C GLN A 84 9.80 9.68 35.84
N GLU A 85 8.92 10.34 35.10
CA GLU A 85 7.83 9.67 34.39
C GLU A 85 8.34 8.82 33.23
N ALA A 86 9.35 9.30 32.50
CA ALA A 86 9.99 8.52 31.45
C ALA A 86 10.54 7.19 31.99
N ARG A 87 11.23 7.20 33.14
CA ARG A 87 11.70 5.97 33.81
C ARG A 87 10.55 5.05 34.22
N GLN A 88 9.48 5.59 34.81
CA GLN A 88 8.32 4.79 35.21
C GLN A 88 7.65 4.11 34.01
N VAL A 89 7.47 4.83 32.92
CA VAL A 89 6.89 4.31 31.68
C VAL A 89 7.82 3.27 31.05
N LEU A 90 9.13 3.54 30.97
CA LEU A 90 10.12 2.59 30.47
C LEU A 90 10.13 1.30 31.28
N GLY A 91 10.09 1.40 32.61
CA GLY A 91 10.03 0.25 33.52
C GLY A 91 8.73 -0.57 33.38
N ARG A 92 7.58 0.08 33.13
CA ARG A 92 6.32 -0.62 32.84
C ARG A 92 6.37 -1.40 31.52
N ILE A 93 7.05 -0.86 30.50
CA ILE A 93 7.09 -1.44 29.16
C ILE A 93 8.16 -2.54 29.04
N ARG A 94 9.33 -2.34 29.66
CA ARG A 94 10.51 -3.22 29.52
C ARG A 94 10.69 -4.22 30.66
N GLY A 95 10.04 -4.00 31.80
CA GLY A 95 10.37 -4.66 33.06
C GLY A 95 11.62 -4.05 33.72
N GLU A 96 12.10 -4.63 34.82
CA GLU A 96 13.19 -4.05 35.64
C GLU A 96 14.61 -4.19 35.05
N GLN A 97 14.81 -4.93 33.96
CA GLN A 97 16.16 -5.16 33.41
C GLN A 97 16.58 -4.07 32.42
N ASN A 98 17.82 -3.56 32.58
CA ASN A 98 18.51 -2.62 31.68
C ASN A 98 17.81 -1.26 31.41
N ILE A 99 16.93 -0.82 32.32
CA ILE A 99 16.22 0.48 32.20
C ILE A 99 17.21 1.65 32.09
N GLU A 100 18.24 1.71 32.93
CA GLU A 100 19.16 2.86 32.95
C GLU A 100 20.06 2.92 31.72
N GLU A 101 20.44 1.78 31.13
CA GLU A 101 21.21 1.76 29.89
C GLU A 101 20.37 2.33 28.72
N GLU A 102 19.13 1.87 28.55
CA GLU A 102 18.23 2.35 27.50
C GLU A 102 17.83 3.82 27.75
N TYR A 103 17.59 4.20 29.00
CA TYR A 103 17.31 5.59 29.39
C TYR A 103 18.45 6.53 29.01
N ASN A 104 19.70 6.17 29.35
CA ASN A 104 20.87 6.97 29.01
C ASN A 104 21.06 7.05 27.49
N ALA A 105 20.90 5.94 26.76
CA ALA A 105 20.99 5.94 25.30
C ALA A 105 19.96 6.86 24.63
N ILE A 106 18.71 6.90 25.12
CA ILE A 106 17.68 7.80 24.59
C ILE A 106 18.00 9.26 24.94
N ARG A 107 18.44 9.54 26.18
CA ARG A 107 18.83 10.90 26.59
C ARG A 107 19.98 11.42 25.74
N ASP A 108 21.04 10.63 25.60
CA ASP A 108 22.24 11.03 24.88
C ASP A 108 21.90 11.30 23.39
N GLY A 109 21.01 10.48 22.79
CA GLY A 109 20.49 10.74 21.44
C GLY A 109 19.65 12.03 21.30
N ILE A 110 18.89 12.42 22.33
CA ILE A 110 18.15 13.70 22.33
C ILE A 110 19.12 14.88 22.48
N GLU A 111 20.14 14.77 23.34
CA GLU A 111 21.15 15.82 23.51
C GLU A 111 21.96 16.03 22.22
N GLU A 112 22.29 14.96 21.50
CA GLU A 112 22.88 15.05 20.17
C GLU A 112 21.94 15.74 19.18
N GLU A 113 20.65 15.38 19.16
CA GLU A 113 19.65 16.05 18.32
C GLU A 113 19.50 17.55 18.65
N GLU A 114 19.55 17.94 19.93
CA GLU A 114 19.48 19.34 20.36
C GLU A 114 20.73 20.13 19.98
N LYS A 115 21.93 19.55 20.17
CA LYS A 115 23.21 20.13 19.72
C LYS A 115 23.19 20.34 18.21
N GLU A 116 22.65 19.40 17.47
CA GLU A 116 22.48 19.48 16.03
C GLU A 116 21.37 20.44 15.57
N SER A 117 20.31 20.60 16.38
CA SER A 117 19.18 21.51 16.11
C SER A 117 19.51 22.98 16.42
N GLY A 118 20.55 23.24 17.22
CA GLY A 118 21.09 24.58 17.48
C GLY A 118 21.54 25.36 16.24
N SER A 119 21.56 24.73 15.05
CA SER A 119 21.89 25.36 13.77
C SER A 119 20.76 26.21 13.15
N GLY A 120 19.53 26.24 13.70
CA GLY A 120 18.48 27.21 13.32
C GLY A 120 17.93 27.11 11.89
N GLY A 121 18.35 26.13 11.08
CA GLY A 121 17.83 25.88 9.74
C GLY A 121 16.60 25.00 9.71
N VAL A 122 15.76 25.14 8.68
CA VAL A 122 14.64 24.21 8.44
C VAL A 122 15.20 22.81 8.19
N VAL A 123 14.80 21.81 8.99
CA VAL A 123 15.30 20.42 8.92
C VAL A 123 15.23 19.85 7.49
N ILE A 124 14.19 20.20 6.73
CA ILE A 124 14.03 19.77 5.34
C ILE A 124 15.15 20.28 4.43
N LEU A 125 15.61 21.52 4.64
CA LEU A 125 16.69 22.12 3.86
C LEU A 125 18.00 21.41 4.16
N ARG A 126 18.24 21.10 5.45
CA ARG A 126 19.39 20.31 5.90
C ARG A 126 19.40 18.90 5.29
N ILE A 127 18.23 18.24 5.25
CA ILE A 127 18.07 16.93 4.61
C ILE A 127 18.46 16.98 3.13
N LEU A 128 18.05 18.03 2.41
CA LEU A 128 18.33 18.22 0.98
C LEU A 128 19.78 18.64 0.71
N SER A 129 20.42 19.37 1.62
CA SER A 129 21.82 19.79 1.49
C SER A 129 22.81 18.66 1.83
N TYR A 130 22.50 17.81 2.81
CA TYR A 130 23.38 16.73 3.23
C TYR A 130 23.21 15.49 2.33
N GLY A 131 24.32 15.05 1.72
CA GLY A 131 24.33 14.02 0.67
C GLY A 131 23.68 12.68 1.09
N PRO A 132 24.08 12.07 2.22
CA PRO A 132 23.51 10.82 2.70
C PRO A 132 22.00 10.90 2.98
N THR A 133 21.53 11.93 3.67
CA THR A 133 20.09 12.08 3.96
C THR A 133 19.27 12.39 2.72
N ARG A 134 19.80 13.15 1.77
CA ARG A 134 19.14 13.37 0.47
C ARG A 134 18.97 12.04 -0.26
N ARG A 135 19.98 11.17 -0.23
CA ARG A 135 19.92 9.84 -0.84
C ARG A 135 18.88 8.95 -0.16
N ALA A 136 18.86 8.91 1.17
CA ALA A 136 17.82 8.22 1.93
C ALA A 136 16.41 8.76 1.60
N LEU A 137 16.26 10.09 1.47
CA LEU A 137 14.99 10.71 1.08
C LEU A 137 14.53 10.28 -0.32
N ILE A 138 15.44 10.23 -1.30
CA ILE A 138 15.14 9.75 -2.66
C ILE A 138 14.66 8.30 -2.64
N VAL A 139 15.33 7.41 -1.91
CA VAL A 139 14.93 6.00 -1.79
C VAL A 139 13.59 5.88 -1.08
N GLY A 140 13.39 6.60 0.03
CA GLY A 140 12.16 6.58 0.81
C GLY A 140 10.93 7.08 0.07
N CYS A 141 11.06 8.24 -0.59
CA CYS A 141 10.02 8.80 -1.46
C CYS A 141 9.78 7.92 -2.70
N GLY A 142 10.84 7.39 -3.31
CA GLY A 142 10.73 6.49 -4.47
C GLY A 142 9.98 5.20 -4.13
N LEU A 143 10.28 4.59 -2.97
CA LEU A 143 9.54 3.43 -2.45
C LEU A 143 8.04 3.70 -2.32
N GLN A 144 7.67 4.85 -1.75
CA GLN A 144 6.27 5.23 -1.55
C GLN A 144 5.56 5.55 -2.87
N MET A 145 6.26 6.21 -3.80
CA MET A 145 5.77 6.49 -5.14
C MET A 145 5.47 5.19 -5.90
N PHE A 146 6.43 4.26 -5.99
CA PHE A 146 6.25 3.00 -6.71
C PHE A 146 5.25 2.05 -6.04
N GLN A 147 5.08 2.14 -4.72
CA GLN A 147 3.98 1.46 -4.03
C GLN A 147 2.63 1.87 -4.62
N GLN A 148 2.40 3.18 -4.80
CA GLN A 148 1.11 3.69 -5.29
C GLN A 148 0.92 3.53 -6.80
N ILE A 149 1.98 3.77 -7.57
CA ILE A 149 1.94 3.62 -9.02
C ILE A 149 1.68 2.17 -9.45
N SER A 150 2.05 1.18 -8.62
CA SER A 150 1.68 -0.23 -8.85
C SER A 150 0.17 -0.50 -8.77
N GLY A 151 -0.62 0.50 -8.34
CA GLY A 151 -2.08 0.50 -8.44
C GLY A 151 -2.82 -0.12 -7.26
N ILE A 152 -2.18 -0.37 -6.11
CA ILE A 152 -2.83 -1.13 -5.02
C ILE A 152 -4.13 -0.47 -4.52
N ASN A 153 -4.10 0.84 -4.27
CA ASN A 153 -5.28 1.53 -3.75
C ASN A 153 -6.39 1.60 -4.79
N THR A 154 -6.04 1.82 -6.06
CA THR A 154 -6.98 1.70 -7.19
C THR A 154 -7.62 0.33 -7.26
N VAL A 155 -6.81 -0.74 -7.20
CA VAL A 155 -7.30 -2.12 -7.22
C VAL A 155 -8.22 -2.40 -6.02
N MET A 156 -7.91 -1.84 -4.85
CA MET A 156 -8.75 -2.00 -3.65
C MET A 156 -10.07 -1.21 -3.76
N TYR A 157 -10.01 0.08 -4.12
CA TYR A 157 -11.19 0.96 -4.22
C TYR A 157 -12.15 0.53 -5.32
N TYR A 158 -11.61 0.15 -6.48
CA TYR A 158 -12.38 -0.28 -7.63
C TYR A 158 -12.44 -1.80 -7.76
N SER A 159 -12.16 -2.57 -6.68
CA SER A 159 -12.16 -4.04 -6.74
C SER A 159 -13.48 -4.59 -7.28
N ALA A 160 -14.61 -4.19 -6.69
CA ALA A 160 -15.94 -4.57 -7.16
C ALA A 160 -16.19 -4.12 -8.62
N THR A 161 -15.80 -2.90 -8.97
CA THR A 161 -15.93 -2.36 -10.33
C THR A 161 -15.08 -3.13 -11.34
N ILE A 162 -13.84 -3.49 -11.01
CA ILE A 162 -12.96 -4.30 -11.86
C ILE A 162 -13.57 -5.67 -12.11
N LEU A 163 -14.22 -6.25 -11.10
CA LEU A 163 -14.93 -7.52 -11.23
C LEU A 163 -16.19 -7.41 -12.07
N GLN A 164 -16.94 -6.31 -11.95
CA GLN A 164 -18.07 -6.00 -12.84
C GLN A 164 -17.56 -5.82 -14.28
N MET A 165 -16.51 -5.02 -14.51
CA MET A 165 -15.85 -4.85 -15.81
C MET A 165 -15.39 -6.18 -16.42
N ALA A 166 -15.00 -7.15 -15.58
CA ALA A 166 -14.61 -8.48 -16.01
C ALA A 166 -15.78 -9.36 -16.48
N GLY A 167 -17.03 -8.97 -16.23
CA GLY A 167 -18.23 -9.71 -16.64
C GLY A 167 -19.07 -10.30 -15.52
N VAL A 168 -18.78 -9.98 -14.25
CA VAL A 168 -19.61 -10.41 -13.11
C VAL A 168 -20.93 -9.65 -13.11
N ARG A 169 -22.03 -10.36 -13.36
CA ARG A 169 -23.35 -9.79 -13.67
C ARG A 169 -24.08 -9.21 -12.47
N GLU A 170 -23.96 -9.85 -11.31
CA GLU A 170 -24.68 -9.45 -10.10
C GLU A 170 -23.82 -8.55 -9.21
N ASP A 171 -24.32 -7.35 -8.91
CA ASP A 171 -23.64 -6.39 -8.02
C ASP A 171 -23.31 -7.02 -6.65
N LYS A 172 -24.23 -7.83 -6.12
CA LYS A 172 -24.04 -8.55 -4.85
C LYS A 172 -22.88 -9.54 -4.94
N GLN A 173 -22.76 -10.28 -6.05
CA GLN A 173 -21.65 -11.20 -6.25
C GLN A 173 -20.33 -10.43 -6.38
N ALA A 174 -20.32 -9.30 -7.07
CA ALA A 174 -19.14 -8.44 -7.18
C ALA A 174 -18.69 -7.91 -5.80
N ILE A 175 -19.61 -7.51 -4.92
CA ILE A 175 -19.31 -7.09 -3.55
C ILE A 175 -18.72 -8.24 -2.72
N TRP A 176 -19.29 -9.45 -2.81
CA TRP A 176 -18.76 -10.62 -2.10
C TRP A 176 -17.40 -11.08 -2.63
N LEU A 177 -17.18 -11.00 -3.95
CA LEU A 177 -15.88 -11.26 -4.54
C LEU A 177 -14.85 -10.18 -4.15
N ALA A 178 -15.27 -8.92 -4.00
CA ALA A 178 -14.42 -7.86 -3.42
C ALA A 178 -14.10 -8.13 -1.93
N ALA A 179 -15.01 -8.72 -1.17
CA ALA A 179 -14.68 -9.19 0.19
C ALA A 179 -13.62 -10.31 0.17
N ALA A 180 -13.66 -11.21 -0.83
CA ALA A 180 -12.65 -12.25 -1.02
C ALA A 180 -11.27 -11.67 -1.40
N THR A 181 -11.22 -10.58 -2.18
CA THR A 181 -9.96 -9.89 -2.50
C THR A 181 -9.37 -9.21 -1.26
N SER A 182 -10.20 -8.53 -0.45
CA SER A 182 -9.79 -7.97 0.85
C SER A 182 -9.30 -9.06 1.82
N ALA A 183 -9.96 -10.22 1.86
CA ALA A 183 -9.52 -11.38 2.65
C ALA A 183 -8.14 -11.88 2.20
N THR A 184 -7.91 -11.96 0.88
CA THR A 184 -6.61 -12.35 0.30
C THR A 184 -5.53 -11.37 0.73
N ASN A 185 -5.79 -10.06 0.62
CA ASN A 185 -4.85 -9.02 1.06
C ASN A 185 -4.49 -9.17 2.55
N PHE A 186 -5.49 -9.37 3.41
CA PHE A 186 -5.28 -9.61 4.85
C PHE A 186 -4.45 -10.86 5.13
N ALA A 187 -4.81 -12.00 4.51
CA ALA A 187 -4.12 -13.28 4.69
C ALA A 187 -2.65 -13.20 4.25
N PHE A 188 -2.35 -12.58 3.11
CA PHE A 188 -0.98 -12.43 2.64
C PHE A 188 -0.22 -11.32 3.38
N THR A 189 -0.91 -10.36 4.02
CA THR A 189 -0.27 -9.44 4.95
C THR A 189 0.25 -10.18 6.20
N LEU A 190 -0.48 -11.17 6.73
CA LEU A 190 0.02 -12.04 7.82
C LEU A 190 1.30 -12.76 7.40
N VAL A 191 1.34 -13.28 6.17
CA VAL A 191 2.55 -13.89 5.59
C VAL A 191 3.68 -12.87 5.52
N GLY A 192 3.40 -11.62 5.13
CA GLY A 192 4.37 -10.51 5.14
C GLY A 192 4.98 -10.24 6.52
N VAL A 193 4.14 -10.13 7.55
CA VAL A 193 4.60 -9.94 8.94
C VAL A 193 5.48 -11.10 9.41
N TRP A 194 5.19 -12.33 8.98
CA TRP A 194 6.03 -13.48 9.29
C TRP A 194 7.35 -13.50 8.49
N LEU A 195 7.32 -13.02 7.24
CA LEU A 195 8.49 -12.97 6.35
C LEU A 195 9.46 -11.83 6.67
N VAL A 196 9.01 -10.70 7.21
CA VAL A 196 9.85 -9.49 7.40
C VAL A 196 11.10 -9.73 8.27
N GLU A 197 10.99 -10.61 9.26
CA GLU A 197 12.11 -10.96 10.14
C GLU A 197 12.98 -12.09 9.57
N ARG A 198 12.42 -12.94 8.70
CA ARG A 198 13.11 -14.10 8.12
C ARG A 198 13.86 -13.76 6.85
N VAL A 199 13.27 -12.93 6.00
CA VAL A 199 13.80 -12.54 4.70
C VAL A 199 14.38 -11.13 4.76
N SER A 200 15.45 -10.91 4.00
CA SER A 200 15.99 -9.59 3.67
C SER A 200 14.92 -8.63 3.15
N ARG A 201 14.94 -7.36 3.59
CA ARG A 201 13.90 -6.38 3.23
C ARG A 201 13.97 -6.07 1.73
N ARG A 202 15.18 -5.99 1.19
CA ARG A 202 15.43 -5.82 -0.25
C ARG A 202 14.89 -6.99 -1.07
N LYS A 203 15.19 -8.23 -0.67
CA LYS A 203 14.74 -9.45 -1.38
C LYS A 203 13.21 -9.58 -1.36
N LEU A 204 12.58 -9.27 -0.23
CA LEU A 204 11.13 -9.33 -0.07
C LEU A 204 10.42 -8.28 -0.95
N THR A 205 10.95 -7.05 -0.99
CA THR A 205 10.42 -5.97 -1.83
C THR A 205 10.56 -6.30 -3.33
N LEU A 206 11.73 -6.78 -3.76
CA LEU A 206 11.98 -7.17 -5.16
C LEU A 206 11.10 -8.35 -5.60
N GLY A 207 11.01 -9.40 -4.78
CA GLY A 207 10.18 -10.56 -5.08
C GLY A 207 8.70 -10.20 -5.19
N SER A 208 8.21 -9.36 -4.28
CA SER A 208 6.83 -8.87 -4.30
C SER A 208 6.54 -8.04 -5.55
N LEU A 209 7.43 -7.13 -5.95
CA LEU A 209 7.21 -6.28 -7.11
C LEU A 209 7.29 -7.07 -8.43
N LEU A 210 8.17 -8.08 -8.51
CA LEU A 210 8.22 -9.03 -9.63
C LEU A 210 6.89 -9.81 -9.76
N GLY A 211 6.41 -10.39 -8.65
CA GLY A 211 5.13 -11.11 -8.63
C GLY A 211 3.95 -10.19 -8.97
N THR A 212 3.97 -8.94 -8.50
CA THR A 212 2.97 -7.92 -8.81
C THR A 212 2.95 -7.61 -10.31
N GLY A 213 4.11 -7.38 -10.94
CA GLY A 213 4.19 -7.12 -12.38
C GLY A 213 3.71 -8.30 -13.24
N LEU A 214 4.05 -9.53 -12.84
CA LEU A 214 3.55 -10.74 -13.49
C LEU A 214 2.02 -10.88 -13.37
N SER A 215 1.48 -10.59 -12.18
CA SER A 215 0.04 -10.70 -11.92
C SER A 215 -0.76 -9.62 -12.66
N LEU A 216 -0.26 -8.39 -12.73
CA LEU A 216 -0.85 -7.32 -13.55
C LEU A 216 -0.86 -7.70 -15.04
N THR A 217 0.19 -8.38 -15.51
CA THR A 217 0.24 -8.89 -16.88
C THR A 217 -0.82 -9.96 -17.13
N VAL A 218 -1.02 -10.90 -16.21
CA VAL A 218 -2.10 -11.91 -16.28
C VAL A 218 -3.47 -11.23 -16.34
N LEU A 219 -3.68 -10.23 -15.49
CA LEU A 219 -4.93 -9.48 -15.43
C LEU A 219 -5.19 -8.70 -16.73
N ALA A 220 -4.16 -8.04 -17.28
CA ALA A 220 -4.21 -7.37 -18.58
C ALA A 220 -4.52 -8.33 -19.74
N VAL A 221 -3.90 -9.52 -19.75
CA VAL A 221 -4.18 -10.58 -20.74
C VAL A 221 -5.61 -11.09 -20.61
N GLY A 222 -6.14 -11.22 -19.39
CA GLY A 222 -7.54 -11.59 -19.16
C GLY A 222 -8.53 -10.61 -19.81
N PHE A 223 -8.31 -9.30 -19.61
CA PHE A 223 -9.10 -8.27 -20.28
C PHE A 223 -8.90 -8.24 -21.79
N LEU A 224 -7.68 -8.49 -22.28
CA LEU A 224 -7.40 -8.54 -23.72
C LEU A 224 -8.15 -9.70 -24.40
N LEU A 225 -8.14 -10.88 -23.78
CA LEU A 225 -8.90 -12.04 -24.27
C LEU A 225 -10.41 -11.78 -24.24
N SER A 226 -10.89 -11.09 -23.21
CA SER A 226 -12.30 -10.67 -23.13
C SER A 226 -12.68 -9.70 -24.26
N ALA A 227 -11.84 -8.71 -24.55
CA ALA A 227 -12.07 -7.74 -25.61
C ALA A 227 -12.09 -8.38 -27.00
N GLN A 228 -11.10 -9.25 -27.29
CA GLN A 228 -10.96 -9.93 -28.59
C GLN A 228 -12.09 -10.92 -28.89
N ASN A 229 -12.64 -11.56 -27.85
CA ASN A 229 -13.73 -12.53 -27.98
C ASN A 229 -15.08 -11.93 -27.56
N SER A 230 -15.20 -10.60 -27.59
CA SER A 230 -16.44 -9.92 -27.24
C SER A 230 -17.55 -10.25 -28.25
N PRO A 231 -18.81 -10.42 -27.81
CA PRO A 231 -19.89 -10.77 -28.72
C PRO A 231 -20.12 -9.67 -29.78
N PRO A 232 -20.40 -10.06 -31.04
CA PRO A 232 -20.75 -9.09 -32.07
C PRO A 232 -22.11 -8.46 -31.78
N VAL A 233 -22.36 -7.27 -32.30
CA VAL A 233 -23.69 -6.65 -32.35
C VAL A 233 -24.40 -7.20 -33.58
N THR A 234 -25.52 -7.92 -33.40
CA THR A 234 -26.27 -8.51 -34.52
C THR A 234 -27.50 -7.71 -34.92
N LEU A 235 -28.05 -6.95 -33.98
CA LEU A 235 -29.27 -6.18 -34.15
C LEU A 235 -28.98 -4.70 -33.95
N HIS A 236 -29.17 -3.92 -35.02
CA HIS A 236 -29.13 -2.46 -34.98
C HIS A 236 -30.58 -1.94 -34.95
N PRO A 237 -31.17 -1.68 -33.77
CA PRO A 237 -32.50 -1.07 -33.70
C PRO A 237 -32.47 0.28 -34.41
N VAL A 238 -33.63 0.81 -34.85
CA VAL A 238 -33.78 2.18 -35.41
C VAL A 238 -34.06 3.14 -34.25
N ASP A 239 -33.40 4.30 -34.24
CA ASP A 239 -33.19 5.23 -33.11
C ASP A 239 -33.51 6.58 -33.67
N SER A 240 -34.44 7.26 -33.01
CA SER A 240 -34.87 8.61 -33.32
C SER A 240 -33.81 9.66 -32.95
N GLY A 241 -32.84 9.32 -32.09
CA GLY A 241 -31.88 10.25 -31.49
C GLY A 241 -30.51 10.37 -32.18
N ASN A 242 -30.26 9.67 -33.30
CA ASN A 242 -28.98 9.72 -34.04
C ASN A 242 -27.73 9.45 -33.16
N SER A 243 -27.81 8.47 -32.25
CA SER A 243 -26.71 8.14 -31.32
C SER A 243 -25.51 7.46 -32.00
N THR A 244 -24.31 7.67 -31.44
CA THR A 244 -23.05 7.03 -31.85
C THR A 244 -23.05 5.53 -31.58
N CYS A 245 -23.87 5.05 -30.64
CA CYS A 245 -23.94 3.64 -30.23
C CYS A 245 -24.18 2.67 -31.39
N ARG A 246 -24.91 3.09 -32.43
CA ARG A 246 -25.15 2.30 -33.64
C ARG A 246 -23.90 1.90 -34.42
N LEU A 247 -22.84 2.70 -34.32
CA LEU A 247 -21.64 2.56 -35.13
C LEU A 247 -20.76 1.39 -34.67
N TYR A 248 -20.99 0.89 -33.46
CA TYR A 248 -20.21 -0.19 -32.89
C TYR A 248 -20.69 -1.56 -33.36
N GLY A 249 -19.76 -2.36 -33.89
CA GLY A 249 -20.02 -3.71 -34.41
C GLY A 249 -19.82 -4.83 -33.38
N SER A 250 -19.27 -4.54 -32.21
CA SER A 250 -19.01 -5.49 -31.13
C SER A 250 -19.24 -4.86 -29.76
N CYS A 251 -19.38 -5.71 -28.74
CA CYS A 251 -19.64 -5.26 -27.39
C CYS A 251 -18.52 -4.39 -26.80
N ASP A 252 -17.25 -4.76 -26.99
CA ASP A 252 -16.10 -4.07 -26.37
C ASP A 252 -16.05 -2.55 -26.71
N PRO A 253 -16.03 -2.12 -27.98
CA PRO A 253 -16.03 -0.70 -28.32
C PRO A 253 -17.35 0.01 -27.96
N CYS A 254 -18.46 -0.73 -27.84
CA CYS A 254 -19.72 -0.18 -27.34
C CYS A 254 -19.65 0.13 -25.83
N MET A 255 -18.96 -0.70 -25.04
CA MET A 255 -18.83 -0.51 -23.58
C MET A 255 -17.79 0.53 -23.17
N LEU A 256 -16.92 0.93 -24.10
CA LEU A 256 -15.98 2.03 -23.89
C LEU A 256 -16.62 3.42 -24.04
N ASP A 257 -17.79 3.51 -24.69
CA ASP A 257 -18.56 4.76 -24.77
C ASP A 257 -19.48 4.87 -23.53
N PRO A 258 -19.27 5.85 -22.63
CA PRO A 258 -20.06 5.97 -21.41
C PRO A 258 -21.55 6.25 -21.67
N GLY A 259 -21.90 6.71 -22.88
CA GLY A 259 -23.29 6.93 -23.30
C GLY A 259 -24.00 5.67 -23.84
N CYS A 260 -23.30 4.55 -24.00
CA CYS A 260 -23.81 3.33 -24.62
C CYS A 260 -23.82 2.13 -23.67
N GLY A 261 -24.73 1.19 -23.93
CA GLY A 261 -24.91 -0.03 -23.16
C GLY A 261 -25.32 -1.20 -24.05
N PHE A 262 -25.15 -2.42 -23.53
CA PHE A 262 -25.24 -3.65 -24.32
C PHE A 262 -26.43 -4.47 -23.86
N CYS A 263 -27.36 -4.71 -24.78
CA CYS A 263 -28.57 -5.47 -24.52
C CYS A 263 -28.56 -6.77 -25.33
N TYR A 264 -28.67 -7.92 -24.67
CA TYR A 264 -28.48 -9.23 -25.31
C TYR A 264 -29.39 -10.33 -24.73
N LEU A 265 -29.53 -11.43 -25.47
CA LEU A 265 -30.12 -12.68 -24.97
C LEU A 265 -28.99 -13.67 -24.68
N ASP A 266 -29.15 -14.50 -23.65
CA ASP A 266 -28.17 -15.52 -23.27
C ASP A 266 -28.80 -16.91 -23.24
N ASN A 267 -28.20 -17.86 -23.95
CA ASN A 267 -28.61 -19.26 -24.00
C ASN A 267 -27.62 -20.18 -23.25
N GLY A 268 -26.72 -19.61 -22.45
CA GLY A 268 -25.69 -20.34 -21.68
C GLY A 268 -24.42 -20.66 -22.47
N ASN A 269 -24.50 -20.77 -23.80
CA ASN A 269 -23.35 -20.96 -24.70
C ASN A 269 -22.75 -19.64 -25.23
N GLY A 270 -23.38 -18.49 -24.93
CA GLY A 270 -22.92 -17.18 -25.40
C GLY A 270 -24.08 -16.22 -25.67
N ALA A 271 -23.74 -14.93 -25.72
CA ALA A 271 -24.67 -13.87 -26.04
C ALA A 271 -25.06 -13.88 -27.52
N PHE A 272 -26.34 -13.75 -27.81
CA PHE A 272 -26.89 -13.67 -29.16
C PHE A 272 -28.02 -12.63 -29.21
N ASN A 273 -28.45 -12.24 -30.42
CA ASN A 273 -29.46 -11.19 -30.61
C ASN A 273 -29.15 -9.93 -29.78
N SER A 274 -27.94 -9.44 -29.93
CA SER A 274 -27.33 -8.35 -29.19
C SER A 274 -27.47 -7.01 -29.90
N SER A 275 -27.64 -5.94 -29.13
CA SER A 275 -27.76 -4.56 -29.60
C SER A 275 -26.95 -3.62 -28.72
N CYS A 276 -26.22 -2.68 -29.34
CA CYS A 276 -25.65 -1.53 -28.66
C CYS A 276 -26.67 -0.38 -28.69
N VAL A 277 -27.10 0.10 -27.52
CA VAL A 277 -28.16 1.11 -27.37
C VAL A 277 -27.77 2.18 -26.35
N PRO A 278 -28.29 3.40 -26.46
CA PRO A 278 -27.96 4.47 -25.52
C PRO A 278 -28.46 4.16 -24.10
N VAL A 279 -27.67 4.55 -23.10
CA VAL A 279 -27.97 4.40 -21.67
C VAL A 279 -28.93 5.49 -21.20
N ASN A 280 -29.81 5.15 -20.27
CA ASN A 280 -30.70 6.12 -19.66
C ASN A 280 -29.92 7.21 -18.89
N PRO A 281 -30.10 8.50 -19.19
CA PRO A 281 -29.38 9.59 -18.50
C PRO A 281 -29.65 9.67 -16.99
N ALA A 282 -30.77 9.11 -16.50
CA ALA A 282 -31.14 9.12 -15.09
C ALA A 282 -30.62 7.90 -14.30
N SER A 283 -30.28 6.80 -14.96
CA SER A 283 -29.82 5.56 -14.32
C SER A 283 -29.04 4.70 -15.31
N THR A 284 -27.89 4.18 -14.89
CA THR A 284 -27.05 3.26 -15.68
C THR A 284 -27.61 1.84 -15.78
N ASP A 285 -28.71 1.55 -15.10
CA ASP A 285 -29.23 0.19 -14.96
C ASP A 285 -30.15 -0.24 -16.11
N ASN A 286 -30.44 0.65 -17.06
CA ASN A 286 -31.32 0.37 -18.18
C ASN A 286 -30.99 1.23 -19.41
N ALA A 287 -31.47 0.77 -20.57
CA ALA A 287 -31.40 1.53 -21.81
C ALA A 287 -32.30 2.77 -21.73
N ALA A 288 -31.96 3.82 -22.49
CA ALA A 288 -32.76 5.04 -22.59
C ALA A 288 -34.13 4.81 -23.24
N TRP A 289 -34.22 3.86 -24.17
CA TRP A 289 -35.44 3.48 -24.89
C TRP A 289 -35.26 2.11 -25.57
N GLY A 290 -36.36 1.49 -25.99
CA GLY A 290 -36.32 0.24 -26.75
C GLY A 290 -36.00 -1.00 -25.90
N ARG A 291 -35.12 -1.86 -26.40
CA ARG A 291 -34.75 -3.12 -25.72
C ARG A 291 -33.98 -2.82 -24.43
N CYS A 292 -34.23 -3.56 -23.37
CA CYS A 292 -33.67 -3.31 -22.05
C CYS A 292 -34.07 -1.94 -21.44
N PHE A 293 -35.15 -1.29 -21.90
CA PHE A 293 -35.67 -0.05 -21.29
C PHE A 293 -36.36 -0.31 -19.94
N ASN A 294 -37.13 -1.40 -19.85
CA ASN A 294 -37.95 -1.68 -18.67
C ASN A 294 -37.40 -2.91 -17.91
N LYS A 295 -36.99 -2.73 -16.64
CA LYS A 295 -36.41 -3.81 -15.80
C LYS A 295 -37.36 -5.02 -15.63
N THR A 296 -38.66 -4.84 -15.81
CA THR A 296 -39.67 -5.92 -15.66
C THR A 296 -39.63 -6.99 -16.76
N GLU A 297 -38.79 -6.82 -17.79
CA GLU A 297 -38.62 -7.77 -18.90
C GLU A 297 -37.55 -8.87 -18.66
N GLU A 298 -37.12 -9.11 -17.42
CA GLU A 298 -36.40 -10.36 -17.06
C GLU A 298 -37.21 -11.62 -17.43
N SER A 299 -38.53 -11.49 -17.61
CA SER A 299 -39.43 -12.56 -18.07
C SER A 299 -39.19 -12.99 -19.54
N GLY A 300 -38.49 -12.19 -20.35
CA GLY A 300 -38.19 -12.46 -21.77
C GLY A 300 -36.76 -12.93 -22.05
N GLY A 301 -35.90 -13.06 -21.03
CA GLY A 301 -34.50 -13.47 -21.17
C GLY A 301 -33.54 -12.37 -21.65
N LEU A 302 -33.97 -11.11 -21.74
CA LEU A 302 -33.09 -9.99 -22.11
C LEU A 302 -32.25 -9.54 -20.92
N PHE A 303 -30.94 -9.45 -21.12
CA PHE A 303 -29.97 -8.96 -20.14
C PHE A 303 -29.40 -7.61 -20.56
N TRP A 304 -29.24 -6.73 -19.57
CA TRP A 304 -28.57 -5.44 -19.71
C TRP A 304 -27.15 -5.53 -19.14
N ALA A 305 -26.17 -5.03 -19.89
CA ALA A 305 -24.80 -4.87 -19.44
C ALA A 305 -24.32 -3.44 -19.69
N TYR A 306 -23.62 -2.90 -18.69
CA TYR A 306 -23.03 -1.56 -18.69
C TYR A 306 -21.60 -1.64 -18.19
N ASN A 307 -20.64 -1.09 -18.94
CA ASN A 307 -19.19 -1.17 -18.66
C ASN A 307 -18.61 -2.60 -18.60
N TYR A 308 -19.29 -3.60 -19.15
CA TYR A 308 -18.77 -4.96 -19.26
C TYR A 308 -19.38 -5.72 -20.43
N CYS A 309 -18.65 -6.72 -20.92
CA CYS A 309 -19.14 -7.65 -21.94
C CYS A 309 -19.26 -9.06 -21.37
N PRO A 310 -20.31 -9.82 -21.72
CA PRO A 310 -20.43 -11.21 -21.29
C PRO A 310 -19.29 -12.02 -21.91
N THR A 311 -18.53 -12.70 -21.05
CA THR A 311 -17.26 -13.33 -21.43
C THR A 311 -16.99 -14.59 -20.60
N PRO A 312 -16.48 -15.67 -21.21
CA PRO A 312 -16.04 -16.84 -20.47
C PRO A 312 -14.68 -16.62 -19.78
N TYR A 313 -13.99 -15.51 -20.02
CA TYR A 313 -12.63 -15.23 -19.54
C TYR A 313 -12.57 -14.48 -18.19
N SER A 314 -13.73 -14.21 -17.56
CA SER A 314 -13.84 -13.52 -16.27
C SER A 314 -12.95 -14.12 -15.17
N TRP A 315 -12.78 -15.44 -15.17
CA TRP A 315 -11.98 -16.17 -14.17
C TRP A 315 -10.48 -15.84 -14.26
N ILE A 316 -9.96 -15.45 -15.43
CA ILE A 316 -8.55 -15.07 -15.60
C ILE A 316 -8.29 -13.73 -14.91
N VAL A 317 -9.22 -12.78 -15.03
CA VAL A 317 -9.16 -11.48 -14.35
C VAL A 317 -9.22 -11.68 -12.83
N LEU A 318 -10.14 -12.52 -12.35
CA LEU A 318 -10.24 -12.91 -10.95
C LEU A 318 -8.93 -13.53 -10.42
N LEU A 319 -8.36 -14.49 -11.16
CA LEU A 319 -7.10 -15.13 -10.80
C LEU A 319 -5.95 -14.10 -10.76
N GLY A 320 -5.85 -13.24 -11.77
CA GLY A 320 -4.86 -12.17 -11.82
C GLY A 320 -4.96 -11.21 -10.64
N LEU A 321 -6.19 -10.88 -10.23
CA LEU A 321 -6.46 -9.99 -9.10
C LEU A 321 -6.05 -10.62 -7.76
N ILE A 322 -6.36 -11.91 -7.57
CA ILE A 322 -5.95 -12.66 -6.37
C ILE A 322 -4.41 -12.79 -6.33
N LEU A 323 -3.78 -13.16 -7.44
CA LEU A 323 -2.32 -13.28 -7.52
C LEU A 323 -1.61 -11.95 -7.29
N TYR A 324 -2.20 -10.86 -7.79
CA TYR A 324 -1.72 -9.50 -7.57
C TYR A 324 -1.69 -9.17 -6.08
N LEU A 325 -2.80 -9.36 -5.38
CA LEU A 325 -2.89 -9.07 -3.94
C LEU A 325 -1.99 -10.00 -3.11
N ALA A 326 -1.95 -11.29 -3.48
CA ALA A 326 -1.07 -12.26 -2.84
C ALA A 326 0.42 -11.92 -2.99
N SER A 327 0.81 -11.36 -4.13
CA SER A 327 2.19 -10.94 -4.41
C SER A 327 2.52 -9.59 -3.78
N PHE A 328 1.57 -8.65 -3.77
CA PHE A 328 1.77 -7.29 -3.29
C PHE A 328 1.85 -7.22 -1.75
N ALA A 329 0.92 -7.87 -1.05
CA ALA A 329 0.74 -7.70 0.39
C ALA A 329 1.98 -8.06 1.24
N PRO A 330 2.71 -9.17 0.98
CA PRO A 330 3.82 -9.57 1.84
C PRO A 330 5.04 -8.65 1.76
N GLY A 331 5.26 -7.99 0.63
CA GLY A 331 6.42 -7.13 0.40
C GLY A 331 6.02 -5.67 0.20
N MET A 332 5.59 -5.32 -1.01
CA MET A 332 5.34 -3.92 -1.38
C MET A 332 4.25 -3.26 -0.54
N GLY A 333 3.36 -4.04 0.10
CA GLY A 333 2.39 -3.53 1.08
C GLY A 333 3.02 -2.98 2.37
N THR A 334 3.95 -3.71 2.98
CA THR A 334 4.48 -3.41 4.32
C THR A 334 5.89 -2.80 4.32
N MET A 335 6.71 -3.13 3.31
CA MET A 335 8.12 -2.74 3.26
C MET A 335 8.34 -1.22 3.11
N PRO A 336 7.59 -0.45 2.29
CA PRO A 336 7.79 1.00 2.19
C PRO A 336 7.69 1.73 3.52
N TRP A 337 6.74 1.34 4.36
CA TRP A 337 6.55 1.92 5.68
C TRP A 337 7.66 1.50 6.65
N THR A 338 8.02 0.22 6.62
CA THR A 338 9.08 -0.34 7.48
C THR A 338 10.43 0.29 7.15
N VAL A 339 10.82 0.28 5.87
CA VAL A 339 12.11 0.84 5.41
C VAL A 339 12.19 2.33 5.67
N ASN A 340 11.12 3.11 5.44
CA ASN A 340 11.11 4.54 5.75
C ASN A 340 11.30 4.85 7.24
N SER A 341 10.89 3.94 8.14
CA SER A 341 11.14 4.10 9.57
C SER A 341 12.60 3.79 9.96
N GLU A 342 13.32 3.02 9.14
CA GLU A 342 14.70 2.58 9.40
C GLU A 342 15.74 3.49 8.74
N ILE A 343 15.56 3.94 7.49
CA ILE A 343 16.63 4.55 6.67
C ILE A 343 17.09 5.96 7.06
N TYR A 344 16.39 6.64 7.96
CA TYR A 344 16.70 8.02 8.34
C TYR A 344 17.43 8.10 9.69
N PRO A 345 18.47 8.96 9.79
CA PRO A 345 19.08 9.27 11.07
C PRO A 345 18.08 9.94 12.00
N LEU A 346 18.36 9.88 13.30
CA LEU A 346 17.46 10.30 14.37
C LEU A 346 16.88 11.71 14.12
N TRP A 347 17.76 12.71 13.88
CA TRP A 347 17.40 14.11 13.65
C TRP A 347 16.52 14.34 12.40
N ALA A 348 16.62 13.48 11.38
CA ALA A 348 15.90 13.62 10.10
C ALA A 348 14.65 12.75 10.03
N ARG A 349 14.46 11.81 10.96
CA ARG A 349 13.52 10.69 10.81
C ARG A 349 12.07 11.11 10.68
N SER A 350 11.61 12.01 11.54
CA SER A 350 10.22 12.49 11.53
C SER A 350 9.90 13.23 10.23
N THR A 351 10.79 14.14 9.83
CA THR A 351 10.65 14.94 8.59
C THR A 351 10.74 14.06 7.34
N GLY A 352 11.69 13.12 7.29
CA GLY A 352 11.83 12.17 6.18
C GLY A 352 10.59 11.29 6.00
N ASN A 353 10.11 10.68 7.08
CA ASN A 353 8.87 9.89 7.06
C ASN A 353 7.66 10.72 6.64
N ALA A 354 7.54 11.97 7.10
CA ALA A 354 6.45 12.87 6.71
C ALA A 354 6.51 13.20 5.21
N CYS A 355 7.70 13.46 4.66
CA CYS A 355 7.89 13.72 3.23
C CYS A 355 7.51 12.50 2.38
N SER A 356 8.00 11.32 2.75
CA SER A 356 7.70 10.08 2.01
C SER A 356 6.22 9.70 2.11
N ALA A 357 5.58 9.91 3.26
CA ALA A 357 4.13 9.75 3.39
C ALA A 357 3.36 10.78 2.54
N GLY A 358 3.82 12.03 2.47
CA GLY A 358 3.26 13.04 1.57
C GLY A 358 3.29 12.58 0.12
N VAL A 359 4.42 12.03 -0.35
CA VAL A 359 4.55 11.42 -1.67
C VAL A 359 3.58 10.25 -1.84
N ASN A 360 3.44 9.37 -0.84
CA ASN A 360 2.46 8.28 -0.88
C ASN A 360 1.04 8.79 -1.15
N TRP A 361 0.55 9.75 -0.38
CA TRP A 361 -0.82 10.25 -0.55
C TRP A 361 -1.03 11.04 -1.84
N ILE A 362 -0.02 11.79 -2.31
CA ILE A 362 -0.08 12.48 -3.61
C ILE A 362 -0.25 11.47 -4.75
N PHE A 363 0.57 10.42 -4.79
CA PHE A 363 0.49 9.41 -5.83
C PHE A 363 -0.75 8.53 -5.70
N ASN A 364 -1.25 8.28 -4.48
CA ASN A 364 -2.54 7.64 -4.27
C ASN A 364 -3.65 8.43 -4.98
N VAL A 365 -3.76 9.73 -4.69
CA VAL A 365 -4.79 10.59 -5.30
C VAL A 365 -4.64 10.62 -6.82
N LEU A 366 -3.41 10.80 -7.31
CA LEU A 366 -3.12 10.82 -8.74
C LEU A 366 -3.64 9.55 -9.42
N VAL A 367 -3.20 8.37 -8.96
CA VAL A 367 -3.50 7.08 -9.60
C VAL A 367 -4.99 6.74 -9.46
N SER A 368 -5.61 7.06 -8.32
CA SER A 368 -7.03 6.76 -8.06
C SER A 368 -7.99 7.62 -8.89
N LEU A 369 -7.66 8.90 -9.11
CA LEU A 369 -8.48 9.80 -9.94
C LEU A 369 -8.31 9.52 -11.44
N THR A 370 -7.11 9.12 -11.85
CA THR A 370 -6.84 8.88 -13.28
C THR A 370 -7.28 7.50 -13.76
N PHE A 371 -7.49 6.52 -12.87
CA PHE A 371 -7.70 5.12 -13.26
C PHE A 371 -8.84 4.92 -14.27
N LEU A 372 -10.05 5.40 -13.97
CA LEU A 372 -11.21 5.20 -14.85
C LEU A 372 -11.00 5.88 -16.21
N HIS A 373 -10.48 7.11 -16.22
CA HIS A 373 -10.14 7.81 -17.45
C HIS A 373 -9.08 7.06 -18.27
N VAL A 374 -8.03 6.53 -17.63
CA VAL A 374 -7.01 5.72 -18.30
C VAL A 374 -7.62 4.44 -18.88
N ALA A 375 -8.54 3.81 -18.15
CA ALA A 375 -9.29 2.63 -18.60
C ALA A 375 -10.22 2.94 -19.79
N GLU A 376 -10.84 4.10 -19.84
CA GLU A 376 -11.66 4.55 -20.98
C GLU A 376 -10.80 4.86 -22.22
N TYR A 377 -9.70 5.61 -22.05
CA TYR A 377 -8.85 6.05 -23.18
C TYR A 377 -7.92 4.96 -23.72
N LEU A 378 -7.32 4.14 -22.85
CA LEU A 378 -6.38 3.09 -23.25
C LEU A 378 -7.02 1.71 -23.34
N THR A 379 -8.30 1.55 -23.00
CA THR A 379 -9.01 0.29 -22.69
C THR A 379 -8.61 -0.33 -21.36
N TYR A 380 -9.43 -1.26 -20.85
CA TYR A 380 -9.15 -1.98 -19.60
C TYR A 380 -7.81 -2.72 -19.63
N TYR A 381 -7.53 -3.48 -20.68
CA TYR A 381 -6.26 -4.20 -20.80
C TYR A 381 -5.07 -3.24 -20.96
N GLY A 382 -5.25 -2.13 -21.68
CA GLY A 382 -4.20 -1.12 -21.86
C GLY A 382 -3.83 -0.44 -20.53
N ALA A 383 -4.80 -0.13 -19.68
CA ALA A 383 -4.57 0.42 -18.35
C ALA A 383 -3.74 -0.52 -17.46
N PHE A 384 -4.05 -1.82 -17.45
CA PHE A 384 -3.29 -2.77 -16.64
C PHE A 384 -1.89 -3.09 -17.21
N PHE A 385 -1.72 -3.08 -18.54
CA PHE A 385 -0.37 -3.13 -19.14
C PHE A 385 0.47 -1.91 -18.79
N LEU A 386 -0.13 -0.71 -18.74
CA LEU A 386 0.55 0.51 -18.28
C LEU A 386 1.05 0.35 -16.84
N TYR A 387 0.20 -0.11 -15.91
CA TYR A 387 0.62 -0.35 -14.53
C TYR A 387 1.67 -1.46 -14.41
N ALA A 388 1.60 -2.51 -15.23
CA ALA A 388 2.65 -3.54 -15.28
C ALA A 388 4.00 -2.93 -15.71
N GLY A 389 4.01 -2.08 -16.73
CA GLY A 389 5.21 -1.37 -17.19
C GLY A 389 5.78 -0.44 -16.11
N LEU A 390 4.93 0.33 -15.42
CA LEU A 390 5.38 1.20 -14.32
C LEU A 390 5.92 0.39 -13.13
N THR A 391 5.37 -0.80 -12.89
CA THR A 391 5.88 -1.75 -11.88
C THR A 391 7.28 -2.26 -12.24
N VAL A 392 7.56 -2.50 -13.52
CA VAL A 392 8.92 -2.85 -13.99
C VAL A 392 9.90 -1.70 -13.77
N LEU A 393 9.49 -0.44 -14.01
CA LEU A 393 10.33 0.72 -13.69
C LEU A 393 10.63 0.80 -12.19
N GLY A 394 9.64 0.52 -11.35
CA GLY A 394 9.83 0.39 -9.90
C GLY A 394 10.82 -0.73 -9.55
N LEU A 395 10.75 -1.87 -10.24
CA LEU A 395 11.65 -3.00 -10.02
C LEU A 395 13.10 -2.62 -10.31
N LEU A 396 13.34 -1.91 -11.42
CA LEU A 396 14.67 -1.40 -11.76
C LEU A 396 15.17 -0.39 -10.72
N PHE A 397 14.32 0.54 -10.30
CA PHE A 397 14.66 1.53 -9.27
C PHE A 397 15.04 0.86 -7.94
N ILE A 398 14.21 -0.07 -7.45
CA ILE A 398 14.46 -0.79 -6.19
C ILE A 398 15.69 -1.69 -6.32
N PHE A 399 15.88 -2.34 -7.47
CA PHE A 399 17.04 -3.17 -7.71
C PHE A 399 18.34 -2.36 -7.60
N SER A 400 18.39 -1.17 -8.19
CA SER A 400 19.59 -0.33 -8.20
C SER A 400 19.80 0.47 -6.90
N CYS A 401 18.73 1.01 -6.31
CA CYS A 401 18.85 2.08 -5.32
C CYS A 401 18.47 1.67 -3.88
N LEU A 402 17.80 0.52 -3.65
CA LEU A 402 17.44 0.07 -2.30
C LEU A 402 18.58 -0.76 -1.68
N PRO A 403 19.28 -0.25 -0.64
CA PRO A 403 20.23 -1.06 0.13
C PRO A 403 19.53 -2.10 1.01
N GLU A 404 20.30 -3.08 1.50
CA GLU A 404 19.81 -3.98 2.55
C GLU A 404 19.82 -3.26 3.91
N THR A 405 18.69 -3.26 4.62
CA THR A 405 18.57 -2.64 5.95
C THR A 405 18.51 -3.68 7.08
N LYS A 406 18.38 -4.97 6.76
CA LYS A 406 18.18 -6.02 7.76
C LYS A 406 19.34 -6.11 8.76
N GLY A 407 19.03 -5.95 10.04
CA GLY A 407 19.95 -6.22 11.15
C GLY A 407 21.01 -5.16 11.39
N LEU A 408 20.89 -4.00 10.74
CA LEU A 408 21.79 -2.86 10.97
C LEU A 408 21.28 -2.01 12.14
N GLN A 409 22.22 -1.52 12.96
CA GLN A 409 21.90 -0.52 13.97
C GLN A 409 21.65 0.83 13.32
N LEU A 410 20.82 1.67 13.96
CA LEU A 410 20.38 2.95 13.41
C LEU A 410 21.56 3.91 13.16
N GLU A 411 22.62 3.80 13.98
CA GLU A 411 23.85 4.59 13.87
C GLU A 411 24.67 4.23 12.61
N ASP A 412 24.58 2.98 12.14
CA ASP A 412 25.33 2.50 10.96
C ASP A 412 24.65 2.85 9.63
N ILE A 413 23.42 3.35 9.66
CA ILE A 413 22.61 3.60 8.45
C ILE A 413 23.14 4.79 7.66
N GLU A 414 23.74 5.78 8.31
CA GLU A 414 24.37 6.90 7.60
C GLU A 414 25.50 6.40 6.67
N ASN A 415 26.24 5.38 7.11
CA ASN A 415 27.33 4.78 6.35
C ASN A 415 26.86 4.10 5.05
N LEU A 416 25.62 3.59 4.99
CA LEU A 416 25.03 3.02 3.78
C LEU A 416 24.87 4.07 2.68
N PHE A 417 24.51 5.29 3.05
CA PHE A 417 24.21 6.37 2.12
C PHE A 417 25.40 7.30 1.83
N THR A 418 26.56 7.06 2.45
CA THR A 418 27.81 7.78 2.16
C THR A 418 28.31 7.51 0.74
N ARG A 419 28.05 6.32 0.18
CA ARG A 419 28.39 5.96 -1.22
C ARG A 419 27.32 6.40 -2.23
N GLN A 420 27.71 6.56 -3.49
CA GLN A 420 26.80 6.94 -4.58
C GLN A 420 25.64 5.93 -4.72
N LEU A 421 24.41 6.45 -4.80
CA LEU A 421 23.20 5.64 -5.07
C LEU A 421 23.25 5.03 -6.48
N CYS A 422 22.62 3.87 -6.64
CA CYS A 422 22.34 3.26 -7.94
C CYS A 422 23.59 2.85 -8.75
N SER A 423 24.73 2.57 -8.08
CA SER A 423 25.90 1.98 -8.73
C SER A 423 25.64 0.50 -9.05
N CYS A 424 25.22 0.22 -10.28
CA CYS A 424 25.19 -1.14 -10.80
C CYS A 424 26.65 -1.59 -11.07
N GLY A 425 27.20 -2.46 -10.23
CA GLY A 425 28.47 -3.15 -10.57
C GLY A 425 29.46 -3.39 -9.43
N ASP A 426 29.36 -2.70 -8.30
CA ASP A 426 30.20 -3.04 -7.15
C ASP A 426 29.54 -4.19 -6.38
N LEU A 427 29.79 -5.44 -6.83
CA LEU A 427 29.76 -6.55 -5.88
C LEU A 427 30.64 -6.14 -4.69
N PRO A 428 30.23 -6.41 -3.44
CA PRO A 428 31.14 -6.25 -2.33
C PRO A 428 32.30 -7.20 -2.60
N THR A 429 33.45 -6.66 -3.01
CA THR A 429 34.71 -7.35 -2.81
C THR A 429 34.72 -7.73 -1.36
N ASN A 430 34.81 -9.04 -1.14
CA ASN A 430 34.83 -9.72 0.14
C ASN A 430 36.03 -9.21 0.95
N THR A 431 35.90 -7.98 1.45
CA THR A 431 36.82 -7.37 2.38
C THR A 431 36.11 -7.50 3.69
N SER A 432 36.25 -8.69 4.28
CA SER A 432 36.10 -8.93 5.70
C SER A 432 37.03 -7.97 6.45
N ARG A 433 36.69 -6.68 6.52
CA ARG A 433 37.10 -5.86 7.65
C ARG A 433 36.25 -6.36 8.80
N HIS A 434 36.76 -7.39 9.47
CA HIS A 434 36.51 -7.55 10.88
C HIS A 434 36.77 -6.18 11.52
N VAL A 435 35.71 -5.44 11.81
CA VAL A 435 35.79 -4.31 12.72
C VAL A 435 36.12 -4.94 14.06
N GLN A 436 37.40 -4.92 14.39
CA GLN A 436 37.90 -5.35 15.67
C GLN A 436 37.35 -4.35 16.67
N TYR A 437 36.31 -4.73 17.40
CA TYR A 437 35.85 -3.96 18.55
C TYR A 437 37.00 -3.94 19.55
N ILE A 438 37.77 -2.85 19.56
CA ILE A 438 38.66 -2.54 20.67
C ILE A 438 37.74 -2.19 21.82
N ARG A 439 37.41 -3.21 22.62
CA ARG A 439 36.80 -3.03 23.92
C ARG A 439 37.85 -2.34 24.78
N VAL A 440 37.84 -1.01 24.80
CA VAL A 440 38.61 -0.24 25.76
C VAL A 440 38.00 -0.58 27.12
N LYS A 441 38.60 -1.55 27.82
CA LYS A 441 38.35 -1.76 29.24
C LYS A 441 38.79 -0.45 29.91
N GLY A 442 37.83 0.34 30.37
CA GLY A 442 38.08 1.39 31.35
C GLY A 442 38.74 0.74 32.55
N ASN A 443 40.05 0.95 32.70
CA ASN A 443 40.78 0.54 33.88
C ASN A 443 40.37 1.51 34.99
N ASN A 444 39.55 1.03 35.93
CA ASN A 444 39.39 1.68 37.22
C ASN A 444 40.72 1.53 37.97
N TYR A 445 41.57 2.55 37.90
CA TYR A 445 42.57 2.82 38.94
C TYR A 445 42.20 4.13 39.61
N LEU A 446 41.42 4.00 40.69
CA LEU A 446 41.57 4.88 41.84
C LEU A 446 42.96 4.59 42.42
N GLN A 447 43.90 5.52 42.29
CA GLN A 447 45.06 5.55 43.15
C GLN A 447 45.39 7.00 43.48
N SER A 448 44.89 7.36 44.66
CA SER A 448 45.29 8.44 45.57
C SER A 448 46.57 9.19 45.21
N ASP A 449 46.42 10.51 45.06
CA ASP A 449 47.44 11.48 45.47
C ASP A 449 47.73 11.26 46.96
N ASP A 450 48.95 10.86 47.31
CA ASP A 450 49.69 11.37 48.46
C ASP A 450 51.08 10.69 48.59
N GLU A 451 52.03 11.50 49.07
CA GLU A 451 53.39 11.20 49.53
C GLU A 451 54.55 11.29 48.53
N ALA A 452 55.12 12.50 48.55
CA ALA A 452 56.53 12.80 48.37
C ALA A 452 57.44 11.95 49.30
N SER A 453 58.59 11.50 48.79
CA SER A 453 59.93 11.74 49.34
C SER A 453 60.99 10.77 48.77
N ASP A 454 62.07 11.36 48.26
CA ASP A 454 63.48 10.98 48.39
C ASP A 454 63.99 9.62 47.84
N VAL A 455 64.83 9.64 46.79
CA VAL A 455 66.32 9.67 46.77
C VAL A 455 66.97 8.32 47.08
N GLU A 456 67.79 7.90 46.08
CA GLU A 456 68.77 6.81 45.97
C GLU A 456 68.30 5.36 45.71
#